data_AF-A0A662S2T5-F1
#
_entry.id   AF-A0A662S2T5-F1
#
_cell.length_a   1.000
_cell.length_b   1.000
_cell.length_c   1.000
_cell.angle_alpha   90.00
_cell.angle_beta   90.00
_cell.angle_gamma   90.00
#
_symmetry.space_group_name_H-M   'P 1'
#
loop_
_entity.id
_entity.type
_entity.pdbx_description
1 polymer ?
#
loop_
_entity_poly.entity_id
_entity_poly.type
_entity_poly.pdbx_seq_one_letter_code
_entity_poly.pdbx_strand_id
1 'polypeptide(L)'
;MVYFMYIRKVYISSVYILLNGENLMSQVSLEDKVRHTVMMAREYAEVFLKTYTGDPVDKDRLYTLFEVAEDPRNPYSAVRIVCPLCGWVSKPLYFMGTRFEWMNTVARVLGVHLHKKHDWKKHFEIIKSPRIYDGINVIAIEQRYICRKCRFEAQNLLLSVLHYLTHEKEE
;
A
#
# COMPACT_ATOMS: atom_id res chain seq x y z
N MET A 1 0.35 -19.58 1.64
CA MET A 1 -0.47 -18.91 0.61
C MET A 1 -1.91 -18.66 1.08
N VAL A 2 -2.60 -19.68 1.62
CA VAL A 2 -4.01 -19.59 2.08
C VAL A 2 -4.25 -18.54 3.18
N TYR A 3 -3.32 -18.37 4.13
CA TYR A 3 -3.48 -17.45 5.27
C TYR A 3 -3.47 -15.96 4.88
N PHE A 4 -2.61 -15.56 3.93
CA PHE A 4 -2.56 -14.19 3.41
C PHE A 4 -3.85 -13.83 2.63
N MET A 5 -4.35 -14.78 1.83
CA MET A 5 -5.62 -14.63 1.12
C MET A 5 -6.80 -14.55 2.10
N TYR A 6 -6.76 -15.30 3.21
CA TYR A 6 -7.79 -15.27 4.25
C TYR A 6 -7.79 -13.93 5.00
N ILE A 7 -6.63 -13.40 5.41
CA ILE A 7 -6.53 -12.09 6.06
C ILE A 7 -7.01 -10.97 5.11
N ARG A 8 -6.62 -11.00 3.82
CA ARG A 8 -7.16 -10.06 2.82
C ARG A 8 -8.67 -10.16 2.68
N LYS A 9 -9.22 -11.37 2.59
CA LYS A 9 -10.66 -11.60 2.50
C LYS A 9 -11.39 -11.03 3.73
N VAL A 10 -10.86 -11.25 4.93
CA VAL A 10 -11.46 -10.76 6.19
C VAL A 10 -11.35 -9.24 6.31
N TYR A 11 -10.21 -8.61 6.01
CA TYR A 11 -10.07 -7.14 6.14
C TYR A 11 -10.81 -6.37 5.05
N ILE A 12 -10.69 -6.78 3.78
CA ILE A 12 -11.39 -6.13 2.68
C ILE A 12 -12.90 -6.36 2.83
N SER A 13 -13.34 -7.55 3.26
CA SER A 13 -14.76 -7.74 3.56
C SER A 13 -15.20 -6.95 4.78
N SER A 14 -14.43 -6.88 5.88
CA SER A 14 -14.87 -6.16 7.10
C SER A 14 -14.96 -4.65 6.90
N VAL A 15 -14.00 -4.04 6.19
CA VAL A 15 -14.02 -2.59 5.92
C VAL A 15 -15.21 -2.21 5.02
N TYR A 16 -15.60 -3.08 4.09
CA TYR A 16 -16.69 -2.79 3.17
C TYR A 16 -18.07 -3.29 3.64
N ILE A 17 -18.14 -4.38 4.42
CA ILE A 17 -19.38 -4.89 5.04
C ILE A 17 -19.89 -3.93 6.10
N LEU A 18 -18.99 -3.26 6.85
CA LEU A 18 -19.39 -2.25 7.84
C LEU A 18 -20.01 -0.99 7.22
N LEU A 19 -19.79 -0.74 5.92
CA LEU A 19 -20.27 0.47 5.24
C LEU A 19 -21.57 0.24 4.45
N ASN A 20 -21.82 -0.97 3.95
CA ASN A 20 -23.01 -1.25 3.17
C ASN A 20 -23.39 -2.72 3.36
N GLY A 21 -24.59 -2.96 3.92
CA GLY A 21 -25.14 -4.31 4.08
C GLY A 21 -24.97 -5.17 2.82
N GLU A 22 -24.93 -6.49 3.02
CA GLU A 22 -24.35 -7.54 2.16
C GLU A 22 -24.75 -7.59 0.66
N ASN A 23 -25.59 -6.68 0.15
CA ASN A 23 -26.12 -6.70 -1.21
C ASN A 23 -25.67 -5.57 -2.16
N LEU A 24 -24.92 -4.55 -1.71
CA LEU A 24 -24.58 -3.38 -2.56
C LEU A 24 -23.18 -3.40 -3.20
N MET A 25 -22.35 -4.41 -2.93
CA MET A 25 -20.94 -4.41 -3.34
C MET A 25 -20.68 -4.59 -4.85
N SER A 26 -21.67 -5.07 -5.63
CA SER A 26 -21.54 -5.28 -7.08
C SER A 26 -21.81 -4.02 -7.91
N GLN A 27 -22.22 -2.90 -7.30
CA GLN A 27 -22.56 -1.65 -8.01
C GLN A 27 -21.67 -0.45 -7.68
N VAL A 28 -20.70 -0.59 -6.77
CA VAL A 28 -19.78 0.51 -6.44
C VAL A 28 -18.78 0.71 -7.57
N SER A 29 -18.79 1.89 -8.18
CA SER A 29 -17.89 2.24 -9.28
C SER A 29 -16.42 2.15 -8.84
N LEU A 30 -15.50 1.91 -9.79
CA LEU A 30 -14.07 1.93 -9.48
C LEU A 30 -13.65 3.30 -8.92
N GLU A 31 -14.24 4.39 -9.42
CA GLU A 31 -13.97 5.75 -8.95
C GLU A 31 -14.32 5.92 -7.48
N ASP A 32 -15.46 5.39 -7.04
CA ASP A 32 -15.86 5.42 -5.63
C ASP A 32 -14.91 4.64 -4.74
N LYS A 33 -14.51 3.44 -5.18
CA LYS A 33 -13.53 2.62 -4.46
C LYS A 33 -12.20 3.36 -4.32
N VAL A 34 -11.72 3.99 -5.40
CA VAL A 34 -10.48 4.77 -5.41
C VAL A 34 -10.59 5.97 -4.48
N ARG A 35 -11.68 6.74 -4.58
CA ARG A 35 -11.93 7.90 -3.70
C ARG A 35 -11.94 7.50 -2.24
N HIS A 36 -12.62 6.39 -1.91
CA HIS A 36 -12.64 5.85 -0.56
C HIS A 36 -11.24 5.43 -0.10
N THR A 37 -10.50 4.67 -0.90
CA THR A 37 -9.11 4.27 -0.58
C THR A 37 -8.21 5.49 -0.34
N VAL A 38 -8.31 6.53 -1.18
CA VAL A 38 -7.55 7.78 -1.02
C VAL A 38 -7.91 8.48 0.30
N MET A 39 -9.20 8.55 0.63
CA MET A 39 -9.69 9.14 1.89
C MET A 39 -9.15 8.37 3.10
N MET A 40 -9.29 7.05 3.10
CA MET A 40 -8.81 6.17 4.17
C MET A 40 -7.30 6.31 4.38
N ALA A 41 -6.52 6.29 3.30
CA ALA A 41 -5.06 6.45 3.40
C ALA A 41 -4.67 7.79 4.05
N ARG A 42 -5.44 8.86 3.83
CA ARG A 42 -5.21 10.18 4.45
C ARG A 42 -5.62 10.20 5.91
N GLU A 43 -6.79 9.66 6.23
CA GLU A 43 -7.34 9.61 7.59
C GLU A 43 -6.46 8.77 8.53
N TYR A 44 -6.02 7.60 8.07
CA TYR A 44 -5.22 6.68 8.87
C TYR A 44 -3.71 6.96 8.80
N ALA A 45 -3.26 7.95 8.03
CA ALA A 45 -1.83 8.24 7.84
C ALA A 45 -1.12 8.47 9.18
N GLU A 46 -1.62 9.38 10.01
CA GLU A 46 -1.02 9.67 11.31
C GLU A 46 -1.06 8.48 12.28
N VAL A 47 -2.16 7.72 12.25
CA VAL A 47 -2.33 6.55 13.10
C VAL A 47 -1.24 5.53 12.77
N PHE A 48 -1.09 5.17 11.50
CA PHE A 48 -0.04 4.23 11.06
C PHE A 48 1.35 4.74 11.40
N LEU A 49 1.65 6.04 11.21
CA LEU A 49 2.97 6.58 11.54
C LEU A 49 3.31 6.46 13.04
N LYS A 50 2.31 6.47 13.92
CA LYS A 50 2.51 6.37 15.39
C LYS A 50 2.51 4.92 15.89
N THR A 51 1.76 4.03 15.25
CA THR A 51 1.51 2.68 15.79
C THR A 51 2.17 1.55 15.00
N TYR A 52 2.71 1.82 13.82
CA TYR A 52 3.26 0.77 12.96
C TYR A 52 4.52 0.13 13.56
N THR A 53 4.46 -1.17 13.82
CA THR A 53 5.57 -1.93 14.42
C THR A 53 6.47 -2.62 13.39
N GLY A 54 6.00 -2.76 12.14
CA GLY A 54 6.65 -3.59 11.12
C GLY A 54 6.22 -5.05 11.17
N ASP A 55 5.32 -5.42 12.07
CA ASP A 55 4.80 -6.78 12.17
C ASP A 55 4.05 -7.20 10.90
N PRO A 56 3.98 -8.51 10.60
CA PRO A 56 3.26 -9.01 9.44
C PRO A 56 1.84 -8.45 9.30
N VAL A 57 1.05 -8.40 10.37
CA VAL A 57 -0.33 -7.92 10.31
C VAL A 57 -0.39 -6.43 9.92
N ASP A 58 0.48 -5.61 10.50
CA ASP A 58 0.54 -4.18 10.21
C ASP A 58 1.00 -3.90 8.79
N LYS A 59 1.92 -4.71 8.26
CA LYS A 59 2.26 -4.66 6.83
C LYS A 59 1.05 -4.96 5.95
N ASP A 60 0.28 -6.00 6.23
CA ASP A 60 -0.88 -6.33 5.39
C ASP A 60 -1.92 -5.20 5.41
N ARG A 61 -2.15 -4.59 6.58
CA ARG A 61 -3.06 -3.44 6.70
C ARG A 61 -2.52 -2.21 5.97
N LEU A 62 -1.22 -1.90 6.11
CA LEU A 62 -0.57 -0.79 5.42
C LEU A 62 -0.70 -0.92 3.90
N TYR A 63 -0.41 -2.08 3.35
CA TYR A 63 -0.49 -2.32 1.90
C TYR A 63 -1.93 -2.23 1.38
N THR A 64 -2.92 -2.64 2.19
CA THR A 64 -4.34 -2.53 1.82
C THR A 64 -4.79 -1.07 1.63
N LEU A 65 -4.15 -0.09 2.27
CA LEU A 65 -4.45 1.35 2.06
C LEU A 65 -4.08 1.87 0.66
N PHE A 66 -3.33 1.12 -0.12
CA PHE A 66 -2.86 1.51 -1.45
C PHE A 66 -3.43 0.61 -2.55
N GLU A 67 -4.42 -0.21 -2.23
CA GLU A 67 -4.95 -1.23 -3.13
C GLU A 67 -6.48 -1.15 -3.24
N VAL A 68 -6.99 -1.45 -4.43
CA VAL A 68 -8.41 -1.64 -4.70
C VAL A 68 -8.59 -2.95 -5.45
N ALA A 69 -9.35 -3.88 -4.86
CA ALA A 69 -9.78 -5.09 -5.54
C ALA A 69 -10.97 -4.80 -6.45
N GLU A 70 -10.95 -5.33 -7.68
CA GLU A 70 -12.09 -5.21 -8.60
C GLU A 70 -13.32 -5.95 -8.04
N ASP A 71 -13.12 -7.17 -7.52
CA ASP A 71 -14.12 -7.91 -6.77
C ASP A 71 -13.55 -8.36 -5.40
N PRO A 72 -13.96 -7.71 -4.30
CA PRO A 72 -13.45 -8.03 -2.96
C PRO A 72 -13.88 -9.40 -2.43
N ARG A 73 -14.90 -10.03 -3.04
CA ARG A 73 -15.37 -11.37 -2.64
C ARG A 73 -14.53 -12.48 -3.28
N ASN A 74 -13.94 -12.18 -4.42
CA ASN A 74 -13.07 -13.08 -5.15
C ASN A 74 -11.60 -12.77 -4.84
N PRO A 75 -10.88 -13.64 -4.10
CA PRO A 75 -9.48 -13.41 -3.77
C PRO A 75 -8.54 -13.51 -4.99
N TYR A 76 -9.04 -13.95 -6.15
CA TYR A 76 -8.34 -13.97 -7.44
C TYR A 76 -8.72 -12.80 -8.34
N SER A 77 -9.55 -11.87 -7.86
CA SER A 77 -9.90 -10.68 -8.65
C SER A 77 -8.68 -9.82 -8.90
N ALA A 78 -8.73 -9.06 -10.00
CA ALA A 78 -7.66 -8.12 -10.29
C ALA A 78 -7.58 -7.07 -9.18
N VAL A 79 -6.35 -6.70 -8.83
CA VAL A 79 -6.08 -5.64 -7.87
C VAL A 79 -5.40 -4.49 -8.58
N ARG A 80 -5.78 -3.27 -8.23
CA ARG A 80 -5.18 -2.04 -8.73
C ARG A 80 -4.50 -1.31 -7.59
N ILE A 81 -3.33 -0.75 -7.87
CA ILE A 81 -2.60 0.10 -6.94
C ILE A 81 -3.11 1.53 -7.08
N VAL A 82 -3.35 2.21 -5.96
CA VAL A 82 -3.84 3.58 -5.89
C VAL A 82 -2.80 4.49 -5.27
N CYS A 83 -2.56 5.64 -5.89
CA CYS A 83 -1.76 6.71 -5.31
C CYS A 83 -2.64 7.64 -4.47
N PRO A 84 -2.46 7.73 -3.14
CA PRO A 84 -3.28 8.59 -2.29
C PRO A 84 -2.98 10.10 -2.41
N LEU A 85 -1.91 10.46 -3.13
CA LEU A 85 -1.55 11.85 -3.40
C LEU A 85 -2.45 12.45 -4.49
N CYS A 86 -2.59 11.76 -5.62
CA CYS A 86 -3.29 12.28 -6.81
C CYS A 86 -4.46 11.42 -7.31
N GLY A 87 -4.77 10.30 -6.66
CA GLY A 87 -5.83 9.38 -7.09
C GLY A 87 -5.48 8.54 -8.32
N TRP A 88 -4.23 8.54 -8.79
CA TRP A 88 -3.80 7.68 -9.90
C TRP A 88 -4.03 6.20 -9.58
N VAL A 89 -4.44 5.45 -10.60
CA VAL A 89 -4.74 4.03 -10.51
C VAL A 89 -3.89 3.25 -11.52
N SER A 90 -3.31 2.15 -11.09
CA SER A 90 -2.54 1.28 -11.98
C SER A 90 -3.43 0.51 -12.96
N LYS A 91 -2.78 -0.10 -13.97
CA LYS A 91 -3.38 -1.23 -14.70
C LYS A 91 -3.72 -2.36 -13.72
N PRO A 92 -4.73 -3.19 -14.03
CA PRO A 92 -5.08 -4.34 -13.19
C PRO A 92 -3.90 -5.31 -13.08
N LEU A 93 -3.69 -5.83 -11.87
CA LEU A 93 -2.66 -6.80 -11.54
C LEU A 93 -3.32 -8.07 -11.02
N TYR A 94 -2.92 -9.21 -11.56
CA TYR A 94 -3.34 -10.52 -11.08
C TYR A 94 -2.17 -11.14 -10.33
N PHE A 95 -2.41 -11.59 -9.11
CA PHE A 95 -1.34 -12.11 -8.26
C PHE A 95 -1.47 -13.61 -8.02
N MET A 96 -0.40 -14.35 -8.33
CA MET A 96 -0.29 -15.81 -8.11
C MET A 96 0.98 -16.22 -7.34
N GLY A 97 1.71 -15.26 -6.73
CA GLY A 97 2.97 -15.54 -6.03
C GLY A 97 2.87 -15.56 -4.50
N THR A 98 4.00 -15.31 -3.85
CA THR A 98 4.14 -15.17 -2.39
C THR A 98 3.76 -13.76 -1.89
N ARG A 99 3.31 -13.65 -0.64
CA ARG A 99 3.01 -12.36 0.02
C ARG A 99 4.10 -11.30 -0.19
N PHE A 100 5.36 -11.71 -0.09
CA PHE A 100 6.51 -10.82 -0.24
C PHE A 100 6.67 -10.31 -1.68
N GLU A 101 6.48 -11.16 -2.69
CA GLU A 101 6.48 -10.74 -4.10
C GLU A 101 5.35 -9.76 -4.41
N TRP A 102 4.19 -9.93 -3.78
CA TRP A 102 3.08 -8.98 -3.90
C TRP A 102 3.46 -7.61 -3.34
N MET A 103 4.00 -7.57 -2.13
CA MET A 103 4.46 -6.33 -1.50
C MET A 103 5.51 -5.61 -2.36
N ASN A 104 6.49 -6.33 -2.87
CA ASN A 104 7.47 -5.76 -3.80
C ASN A 104 6.83 -5.23 -5.08
N THR A 105 5.80 -5.91 -5.59
CA THR A 105 5.07 -5.47 -6.78
C THR A 105 4.33 -4.16 -6.52
N VAL A 106 3.61 -4.07 -5.41
CA VAL A 106 2.90 -2.86 -4.98
C VAL A 106 3.88 -1.70 -4.83
N ALA A 107 4.97 -1.90 -4.07
CA ALA A 107 5.99 -0.89 -3.84
C ALA A 107 6.67 -0.46 -5.15
N ARG A 108 6.98 -1.40 -6.06
CA ARG A 108 7.57 -1.08 -7.35
C ARG A 108 6.64 -0.27 -8.23
N VAL A 109 5.38 -0.69 -8.36
CA VAL A 109 4.38 -0.03 -9.21
C VAL A 109 4.11 1.39 -8.70
N LEU A 110 3.89 1.54 -7.40
CA LEU A 110 3.67 2.84 -6.78
C LEU A 110 4.93 3.71 -6.84
N GLY A 111 6.11 3.14 -6.57
CA GLY A 111 7.38 3.86 -6.58
C GLY A 111 7.73 4.44 -7.96
N VAL A 112 7.46 3.70 -9.05
CA VAL A 112 7.62 4.22 -10.41
C VAL A 112 6.71 5.43 -10.65
N HIS A 113 5.46 5.37 -10.18
CA HIS A 113 4.54 6.49 -10.31
C HIS A 113 5.02 7.71 -9.49
N LEU A 114 5.35 7.52 -8.21
CA LEU A 114 5.84 8.58 -7.32
C LEU A 114 7.10 9.27 -7.86
N HIS A 115 8.05 8.50 -8.39
CA HIS A 115 9.26 9.08 -9.00
C HIS A 115 8.96 9.90 -10.25
N LYS A 116 7.94 9.54 -11.03
CA LYS A 116 7.60 10.23 -12.28
C LYS A 116 6.65 11.40 -12.10
N LYS A 117 5.79 11.37 -11.08
CA LYS A 117 4.68 12.33 -10.91
C LYS A 117 4.79 13.20 -9.67
N HIS A 118 5.56 12.76 -8.67
CA HIS A 118 5.69 13.43 -7.38
C HIS A 118 7.16 13.66 -7.01
N ASP A 119 8.07 13.64 -7.98
CA ASP A 119 9.50 13.91 -7.82
C ASP A 119 10.13 13.28 -6.56
N TRP A 120 9.77 12.04 -6.24
CA TRP A 120 10.00 11.46 -4.91
C TRP A 120 11.43 11.58 -4.35
N LYS A 121 12.44 11.62 -5.23
CA LYS A 121 13.86 11.78 -4.85
C LYS A 121 14.19 13.16 -4.25
N LYS A 122 13.39 14.20 -4.57
CA LYS A 122 13.50 15.55 -3.99
C LYS A 122 13.00 15.59 -2.55
N HIS A 123 12.07 14.71 -2.19
CA HIS A 123 11.45 14.65 -0.87
C HIS A 123 12.14 13.62 0.04
N PHE A 124 12.56 12.50 -0.53
CA PHE A 124 13.16 11.39 0.22
C PHE A 124 14.53 10.99 -0.31
N GLU A 125 15.43 10.73 0.63
CA GLU A 125 16.67 9.98 0.41
C GLU A 125 16.35 8.48 0.50
N ILE A 126 16.83 7.70 -0.47
CA ILE A 126 16.52 6.26 -0.55
C ILE A 126 17.74 5.46 -0.13
N ILE A 127 17.61 4.75 0.98
CA ILE A 127 18.62 3.82 1.48
C ILE A 127 18.28 2.43 0.97
N LYS A 128 19.07 1.95 0.00
CA LYS A 128 18.93 0.60 -0.53
C LYS A 128 19.32 -0.39 0.55
N SER A 129 18.40 -1.26 0.91
CA SER A 129 18.68 -2.34 1.84
C SER A 129 19.54 -3.42 1.16
N PRO A 130 20.48 -4.03 1.91
CA PRO A 130 21.28 -5.12 1.37
C PRO A 130 20.38 -6.29 0.99
N ARG A 131 20.76 -7.01 -0.06
CA ARG A 131 20.18 -8.32 -0.36
C ARG A 131 20.82 -9.32 0.58
N ILE A 132 20.02 -9.94 1.45
CA ILE A 132 20.51 -11.00 2.33
C ILE A 132 20.30 -12.34 1.62
N TYR A 133 21.28 -13.22 1.73
CA TYR A 133 21.21 -14.59 1.21
C TYR A 133 21.10 -15.54 2.40
N ASP A 134 20.08 -16.41 2.40
CA ASP A 134 19.91 -17.45 3.44
C ASP A 134 20.53 -18.80 3.05
N GLY A 135 21.31 -18.82 1.97
CA GLY A 135 21.95 -20.01 1.40
C GLY A 135 21.24 -20.58 0.17
N ILE A 136 19.95 -20.31 -0.02
CA ILE A 136 19.17 -20.78 -1.19
C ILE A 136 18.40 -19.62 -1.84
N ASN A 137 17.92 -18.67 -1.04
CA ASN A 137 17.05 -17.59 -1.47
C ASN A 137 17.68 -16.22 -1.22
N VAL A 138 17.35 -15.27 -2.11
CA VAL A 138 17.59 -13.85 -1.88
C VAL A 138 16.43 -13.29 -1.06
N ILE A 139 16.68 -12.99 0.20
CA ILE A 139 15.80 -12.19 1.04
C ILE A 139 16.03 -10.73 0.64
N ALA A 140 15.16 -10.20 -0.22
CA ALA A 140 15.12 -8.77 -0.42
C ALA A 140 14.55 -8.11 0.85
N ILE A 141 15.24 -7.09 1.36
CA ILE A 141 14.71 -6.25 2.43
C ILE A 141 14.09 -5.02 1.75
N GLU A 142 12.95 -4.55 2.28
CA GLU A 142 12.33 -3.31 1.82
C GLU A 142 13.32 -2.14 1.91
N GLN A 143 13.33 -1.27 0.92
CA GLN A 143 14.16 -0.07 0.93
C GLN A 143 13.66 0.90 2.02
N ARG A 144 14.59 1.58 2.69
CA ARG A 144 14.24 2.63 3.67
C ARG A 144 14.27 3.99 3.00
N TYR A 145 13.44 4.91 3.50
CA TYR A 145 13.28 6.25 2.95
C TYR A 145 13.45 7.26 4.09
N ILE A 146 14.34 8.23 3.91
CA ILE A 146 14.57 9.29 4.90
C ILE A 146 14.03 10.59 4.36
N CYS A 147 13.07 11.20 5.05
CA CYS A 147 12.53 12.51 4.67
C CYS A 147 13.65 13.55 4.72
N ARG A 148 13.80 14.33 3.65
CA ARG A 148 14.84 15.36 3.57
C ARG A 148 14.52 16.59 4.43
N LYS A 149 13.24 16.86 4.69
CA LYS A 149 12.76 18.00 5.49
C LYS A 149 12.92 17.77 7.00
N CYS A 150 12.38 16.66 7.52
CA CYS A 150 12.32 16.41 8.97
C CYS A 150 13.16 15.21 9.45
N ARG A 151 13.87 14.52 8.54
CA ARG A 151 14.71 13.34 8.84
C ARG A 151 13.96 12.13 9.38
N PHE A 152 12.63 12.09 9.27
CA PHE A 152 11.83 10.90 9.56
C PHE A 152 12.31 9.70 8.72
N GLU A 153 12.54 8.56 9.37
CA GLU A 153 12.93 7.31 8.71
C GLU A 153 11.72 6.39 8.49
N ALA A 154 11.24 6.33 7.26
CA ALA A 154 10.25 5.35 6.84
C ALA A 154 10.90 4.00 6.53
N GLN A 155 10.39 2.94 7.16
CA GLN A 155 10.90 1.58 6.99
C GLN A 155 10.64 1.00 5.59
N ASN A 156 9.66 1.54 4.85
CA ASN A 156 9.32 1.14 3.49
C ASN A 156 8.74 2.32 2.69
N LEU A 157 8.49 2.10 1.39
CA LEU A 157 7.95 3.13 0.50
C LEU A 157 6.57 3.63 0.97
N LEU A 158 5.67 2.75 1.37
CA LEU A 158 4.28 3.12 1.68
C LEU A 158 4.21 4.02 2.92
N LEU A 159 5.00 3.75 3.95
CA LEU A 159 5.15 4.65 5.10
C LEU A 159 5.68 6.03 4.71
N SER A 160 6.62 6.10 3.76
CA SER A 160 7.11 7.39 3.27
C SER A 160 5.99 8.20 2.60
N VAL A 161 5.04 7.52 1.94
CA VAL A 161 3.86 8.19 1.36
C VAL A 161 2.91 8.71 2.44
N LEU A 162 2.66 7.93 3.49
CA LEU A 162 1.84 8.39 4.62
C LEU A 162 2.50 9.57 5.35
N HIS A 163 3.83 9.55 5.49
CA HIS A 163 4.58 10.67 6.05
C HIS A 163 4.44 11.94 5.19
N TYR A 164 4.61 11.80 3.87
CA TYR A 164 4.45 12.92 2.94
C TYR A 164 3.03 13.53 3.00
N LEU A 165 2.00 12.67 3.08
CA LEU A 165 0.60 13.09 3.20
C LEU A 165 0.32 13.98 4.41
N THR A 166 1.10 13.83 5.48
CA THR A 166 0.86 14.48 6.78
C THR A 166 1.79 15.66 7.04
N HIS A 167 3.00 15.68 6.45
CA HIS A 167 4.05 16.65 6.82
C HIS A 167 4.56 17.53 5.67
N GLU A 168 4.25 17.18 4.41
CA GLU A 168 4.78 17.89 3.23
C GLU A 168 3.72 18.50 2.32
N LYS A 169 2.43 18.44 2.68
CA LYS A 169 1.34 19.03 1.87
C LYS A 169 1.23 20.56 1.90
N GLU A 170 2.03 21.25 2.71
CA GLU A 170 1.94 22.70 2.93
C GLU A 170 2.93 23.52 2.07
N GLU A 171 2.99 23.25 0.77
CA GLU A 171 3.65 24.14 -0.21
C GLU A 171 2.67 24.58 -1.30
#